data_AF-A0A9C9NC37-F1
#
_entry.id   AF-A0A9C9NC37-F1
#
_cell.length_a   1.000
_cell.length_b   1.000
_cell.length_c   1.000
_cell.angle_alpha   90.00
_cell.angle_beta   90.00
_cell.angle_gamma   90.00
#
_symmetry.space_group_name_H-M   'P 1'
#
loop_
_entity.id
_entity.type
_entity.pdbx_description
1 polymer ?
#
loop_
_entity_poly.entity_id
_entity_poly.type
_entity_poly.pdbx_seq_one_letter_code
_entity_poly.pdbx_strand_id
1 'polypeptide(L)'
;VPARTGRDTREQLRSDLAQFACDWLTVISGPTSVALNRLAVAEAGSQTADLGAIVLNNGPFAMARRLKPALEAGRAASFLDFDDVDAAFRTFFGLVVRDVQIRLLLGESLDLRPADIDRDARRAADQFFALYGADENRPIVAGDIN
;
A
#
# COMPACT_ATOMS: atom_id res chain seq x y z
N VAL A 1 2.98 12.89 -29.62
CA VAL A 1 2.94 12.90 -28.14
C VAL A 1 4.39 13.00 -27.66
N PRO A 2 4.78 14.00 -26.86
CA PRO A 2 6.18 14.10 -26.42
C PRO A 2 6.48 12.93 -25.46
N ALA A 3 7.66 12.34 -25.58
CA ALA A 3 8.10 11.28 -24.70
C ALA A 3 8.24 11.83 -23.27
N ARG A 4 7.47 11.29 -22.32
CA ARG A 4 7.59 11.63 -20.89
C ARG A 4 9.00 11.27 -20.41
N THR A 5 9.62 12.12 -19.60
CA THR A 5 10.96 11.82 -19.06
C THR A 5 10.88 10.77 -17.95
N GLY A 6 12.02 10.16 -17.57
CA GLY A 6 12.09 9.18 -16.49
C GLY A 6 11.65 9.75 -15.13
N ARG A 7 11.99 11.02 -14.84
CA ARG A 7 11.56 11.72 -13.62
C ARG A 7 10.04 11.91 -13.55
N ASP A 8 9.42 12.33 -14.65
CA ASP A 8 7.95 12.48 -14.73
C ASP A 8 7.20 11.17 -14.48
N THR A 9 7.85 10.04 -14.79
CA THR A 9 7.27 8.70 -14.60
C THR A 9 7.46 8.21 -13.17
N ARG A 10 8.59 8.55 -12.53
CA ARG A 10 8.81 8.30 -11.09
C ARG A 10 7.85 9.08 -10.21
N GLU A 11 7.65 10.37 -10.50
CA GLU A 11 6.68 11.21 -9.80
C GLU A 11 5.24 10.71 -10.01
N GLN A 12 4.91 10.23 -11.21
CA GLN A 12 3.64 9.58 -11.47
C GLN A 12 3.44 8.34 -10.58
N LEU A 13 4.42 7.45 -10.52
CA LEU A 13 4.34 6.26 -9.66
C LEU A 13 4.11 6.65 -8.20
N ARG A 14 4.81 7.67 -7.70
CA ARG A 14 4.60 8.21 -6.35
C ARG A 14 3.18 8.72 -6.14
N SER A 15 2.64 9.47 -7.10
CA SER A 15 1.26 9.95 -7.07
C SER A 15 0.25 8.80 -7.10
N ASP A 16 0.49 7.76 -7.91
CA ASP A 16 -0.39 6.60 -8.02
C ASP A 16 -0.40 5.78 -6.72
N LEU A 17 0.77 5.63 -6.06
CA LEU A 17 0.85 5.02 -4.73
C LEU A 17 0.08 5.84 -3.68
N ALA A 18 0.21 7.17 -3.70
CA ALA A 18 -0.54 8.03 -2.79
C ALA A 18 -2.06 7.90 -3.01
N GLN A 19 -2.51 7.89 -4.28
CA GLN A 19 -3.93 7.68 -4.58
C GLN A 19 -4.42 6.31 -4.11
N PHE A 20 -3.63 5.25 -4.35
CA PHE A 20 -3.97 3.91 -3.88
C PHE A 20 -4.08 3.85 -2.35
N ALA A 21 -3.16 4.50 -1.63
CA ALA A 21 -3.22 4.59 -0.17
C ALA A 21 -4.46 5.36 0.32
N CYS A 22 -4.84 6.43 -0.37
CA CYS A 22 -6.05 7.21 -0.08
C CYS A 22 -7.32 6.38 -0.26
N ASP A 23 -7.44 5.68 -1.40
CA ASP A 23 -8.56 4.78 -1.69
C ASP A 23 -8.65 3.68 -0.63
N TRP A 24 -7.50 3.12 -0.23
CA TRP A 24 -7.44 2.08 0.79
C TRP A 24 -7.92 2.59 2.14
N LEU A 25 -7.33 3.68 2.65
CA LEU A 25 -7.70 4.28 3.93
C LEU A 25 -9.20 4.58 3.99
N THR A 26 -9.75 5.15 2.92
CA THR A 26 -11.18 5.43 2.77
C THR A 26 -12.04 4.17 2.92
N VAL A 27 -11.63 3.07 2.28
CA VAL A 27 -12.37 1.80 2.34
C VAL A 27 -12.30 1.18 3.74
N ILE A 28 -11.12 1.10 4.36
CA ILE A 28 -10.97 0.44 5.67
C ILE A 28 -11.55 1.26 6.81
N SER A 29 -11.68 2.58 6.65
CA SER A 29 -12.36 3.44 7.60
C SER A 29 -13.87 3.48 7.45
N GLY A 30 -14.41 2.91 6.36
CA GLY A 30 -15.84 2.90 6.09
C GLY A 30 -16.62 2.04 7.11
N PRO A 31 -17.80 2.49 7.57
CA PRO A 31 -18.57 1.80 8.61
C PRO A 31 -18.93 0.35 8.25
N THR A 32 -19.26 0.10 6.98
CA THR A 32 -19.53 -1.26 6.46
C THR A 32 -18.30 -2.15 6.55
N SER A 33 -17.13 -1.63 6.17
CA SER A 33 -15.87 -2.38 6.22
C SER A 33 -15.50 -2.73 7.67
N VAL A 34 -15.62 -1.75 8.58
CA VAL A 34 -15.39 -1.96 10.02
C VAL A 34 -16.34 -3.03 10.58
N ALA A 35 -17.64 -2.96 10.26
CA ALA A 35 -18.63 -3.92 10.72
C ALA A 35 -18.34 -5.35 10.23
N LEU A 36 -18.04 -5.52 8.93
CA LEU A 36 -17.70 -6.81 8.34
C LEU A 36 -16.43 -7.40 8.95
N ASN A 37 -15.38 -6.59 9.11
CA ASN A 37 -14.13 -7.05 9.72
C ASN A 37 -14.32 -7.42 11.20
N ARG A 38 -15.15 -6.69 11.96
CA ARG A 38 -15.49 -7.08 13.35
C ARG A 38 -16.20 -8.43 13.40
N LEU A 39 -17.18 -8.67 12.53
CA LEU A 39 -17.89 -9.94 12.47
C LEU A 39 -16.91 -11.08 12.10
N ALA A 40 -16.09 -10.87 11.08
CA ALA A 40 -15.09 -11.85 10.66
C ALA A 40 -14.08 -12.17 11.77
N VAL A 41 -13.65 -11.18 12.56
CA VAL A 41 -12.77 -11.37 13.72
C VAL A 41 -13.49 -12.10 14.85
N ALA A 42 -14.76 -11.77 15.13
CA ALA A 42 -15.55 -12.42 16.17
C ALA A 42 -15.80 -13.91 15.88
N GLU A 43 -15.94 -14.27 14.60
CA GLU A 43 -16.13 -15.65 14.16
C GLU A 43 -14.81 -16.40 13.87
N ALA A 44 -13.67 -15.72 13.94
CA ALA A 44 -12.36 -16.29 13.61
C ALA A 44 -12.04 -17.50 14.50
N GLY A 45 -11.58 -18.59 13.89
CA GLY A 45 -11.26 -19.84 14.61
C GLY A 45 -12.47 -20.71 14.94
N SER A 46 -13.69 -20.31 14.58
CA SER A 46 -14.85 -21.21 14.59
C SER A 46 -14.81 -22.20 13.43
N GLN A 47 -15.36 -23.40 13.62
CA GLN A 47 -15.41 -24.45 12.58
C GLN A 47 -16.41 -24.14 11.45
N THR A 48 -17.09 -23.00 11.53
CA THR A 48 -18.24 -22.64 10.68
C THR A 48 -17.97 -21.44 9.75
N ALA A 49 -16.86 -20.72 9.88
CA ALA A 49 -16.74 -19.39 9.28
C ALA A 49 -15.87 -19.34 8.01
N ASP A 50 -16.54 -19.37 6.85
CA ASP A 50 -16.00 -18.94 5.55
C ASP A 50 -15.77 -17.42 5.50
N LEU A 51 -16.48 -16.64 6.34
CA LEU A 51 -16.44 -15.18 6.28
C LEU A 51 -15.03 -14.59 6.48
N GLY A 52 -14.23 -15.14 7.39
CA GLY A 52 -12.84 -14.72 7.58
C GLY A 52 -11.99 -14.92 6.32
N ALA A 53 -12.16 -16.07 5.65
CA ALA A 53 -11.49 -16.35 4.38
C ALA A 53 -11.97 -15.43 3.25
N ILE A 54 -13.28 -15.15 3.18
CA ILE A 54 -13.87 -14.21 2.23
C ILE A 54 -13.28 -12.80 2.42
N VAL A 55 -13.22 -12.30 3.67
CA VAL A 55 -12.68 -10.97 3.98
C VAL A 55 -11.20 -10.88 3.64
N LEU A 56 -10.40 -11.91 3.93
CA LEU A 56 -8.98 -11.94 3.56
C LEU A 56 -8.79 -11.92 2.02
N ASN A 57 -9.55 -12.74 1.30
CA ASN A 57 -9.44 -12.88 -0.15
C ASN A 57 -9.87 -11.65 -0.93
N ASN A 58 -10.90 -10.95 -0.45
CA ASN A 58 -11.47 -9.76 -1.09
C ASN A 58 -10.91 -8.44 -0.53
N GLY A 59 -10.25 -8.46 0.63
CA GLY A 59 -9.58 -7.31 1.22
C GLY A 59 -8.08 -7.31 0.91
N PRO A 60 -7.21 -7.61 1.90
CA PRO A 60 -5.76 -7.43 1.78
C PRO A 60 -5.14 -8.24 0.63
N PHE A 61 -5.62 -9.46 0.34
CA PHE A 61 -5.07 -10.25 -0.77
C PHE A 61 -5.45 -9.70 -2.14
N ALA A 62 -6.68 -9.18 -2.30
CA ALA A 62 -7.09 -8.50 -3.54
C ALA A 62 -6.28 -7.23 -3.77
N MET A 63 -6.04 -6.44 -2.71
CA MET A 63 -5.21 -5.25 -2.77
C MET A 63 -3.77 -5.59 -3.15
N ALA A 64 -3.20 -6.65 -2.58
CA ALA A 64 -1.88 -7.15 -2.94
C ALA A 64 -1.78 -7.50 -4.44
N ARG A 65 -2.75 -8.27 -4.96
CA ARG A 65 -2.80 -8.63 -6.39
C ARG A 65 -2.86 -7.39 -7.31
N ARG A 66 -3.50 -6.31 -6.86
CA ARG A 66 -3.63 -5.08 -7.63
C ARG A 66 -2.37 -4.21 -7.57
N LEU A 67 -1.71 -4.11 -6.42
CA LEU A 67 -0.60 -3.18 -6.23
C LEU A 67 0.76 -3.75 -6.64
N LYS A 68 1.02 -5.04 -6.38
CA LYS A 68 2.33 -5.66 -6.65
C LYS A 68 2.82 -5.46 -8.09
N PRO A 69 1.99 -5.60 -9.15
CA PRO A 69 2.44 -5.35 -10.51
C PRO A 69 2.96 -3.92 -10.75
N ALA A 70 2.38 -2.91 -10.08
CA ALA A 70 2.86 -1.54 -10.18
C ALA A 70 4.22 -1.35 -9.48
N LEU A 71 4.44 -2.04 -8.35
CA LEU A 71 5.74 -2.04 -7.67
C LEU A 71 6.82 -2.73 -8.52
N GLU A 72 6.50 -3.87 -9.12
CA GLU A 72 7.41 -4.58 -10.03
C GLU A 72 7.75 -3.74 -11.27
N ALA A 73 6.76 -3.06 -11.85
CA ALA A 73 7.00 -2.13 -12.95
C ALA A 73 7.91 -0.95 -12.52
N GLY A 74 7.70 -0.42 -11.32
CA GLY A 74 8.57 0.60 -10.73
C GLY A 74 10.01 0.11 -10.52
N ARG A 75 10.19 -1.15 -10.09
CA ARG A 75 11.51 -1.77 -9.97
C ARG A 75 12.16 -1.99 -11.33
N ALA A 76 11.43 -2.53 -12.30
CA ALA A 76 11.92 -2.75 -13.66
C ALA A 76 12.36 -1.44 -14.34
N ALA A 77 11.70 -0.32 -14.01
CA ALA A 77 12.05 1.02 -14.46
C ALA A 77 13.16 1.70 -13.61
N SER A 78 13.74 1.01 -12.62
CA SER A 78 14.73 1.57 -11.68
C SER A 78 14.23 2.80 -10.91
N PHE A 79 12.93 2.89 -10.66
CA PHE A 79 12.35 3.89 -9.75
C PHE A 79 12.33 3.40 -8.31
N LEU A 80 12.26 2.08 -8.14
CA LEU A 80 12.27 1.38 -6.86
C LEU A 80 13.42 0.36 -6.82
N ASP A 81 14.00 0.16 -5.64
CA ASP A 81 15.03 -0.83 -5.36
C ASP A 81 14.59 -1.67 -4.15
N PHE A 82 14.18 -2.92 -4.39
CA PHE A 82 13.77 -3.88 -3.37
C PHE A 82 14.01 -5.31 -3.87
N ASP A 83 14.31 -6.24 -2.96
CA ASP A 83 14.59 -7.64 -3.31
C ASP A 83 13.31 -8.44 -3.57
N ASP A 84 12.34 -8.30 -2.66
CA ASP A 84 11.08 -9.04 -2.63
C ASP A 84 9.86 -8.11 -2.67
N VAL A 85 8.98 -8.32 -3.66
CA VAL A 85 7.75 -7.54 -3.83
C VAL A 85 6.75 -7.78 -2.70
N ASP A 86 6.72 -8.97 -2.11
CA ASP A 86 5.85 -9.28 -0.98
C ASP A 86 6.24 -8.47 0.26
N ALA A 87 7.54 -8.43 0.58
CA ALA A 87 8.07 -7.60 1.65
C ALA A 87 7.85 -6.09 1.41
N ALA A 88 8.10 -5.61 0.18
CA ALA A 88 7.86 -4.22 -0.19
C ALA A 88 6.37 -3.84 -0.04
N PHE A 89 5.47 -4.69 -0.54
CA PHE A 89 4.02 -4.51 -0.38
C PHE A 89 3.60 -4.45 1.09
N ARG A 90 4.07 -5.39 1.92
CA ARG A 90 3.75 -5.41 3.36
C ARG A 90 4.26 -4.17 4.08
N THR A 91 5.44 -3.67 3.69
CA THR A 91 5.99 -2.42 4.22
C THR A 91 5.09 -1.24 3.86
N PHE A 92 4.72 -1.10 2.58
CA PHE A 92 3.81 -0.04 2.15
C PHE A 92 2.47 -0.11 2.87
N PHE A 93 1.89 -1.30 2.98
CA PHE A 93 0.65 -1.53 3.73
C PHE A 93 0.75 -1.07 5.18
N GLY A 94 1.84 -1.41 5.88
CA GLY A 94 2.09 -0.98 7.25
C GLY A 94 2.22 0.54 7.40
N LEU A 95 2.84 1.22 6.42
CA LEU A 95 2.98 2.68 6.40
C LEU A 95 1.64 3.40 6.19
N VAL A 96 0.75 2.79 5.39
CA VAL A 96 -0.59 3.30 5.11
C VAL A 96 -1.52 3.07 6.30
N VAL A 97 -1.69 1.82 6.73
CA VAL A 97 -2.73 1.46 7.72
C VAL A 97 -2.33 1.78 9.16
N ARG A 98 -1.05 1.62 9.51
CA ARG A 98 -0.53 1.83 10.86
C ARG A 98 -1.42 1.15 11.91
N ASP A 99 -1.96 1.93 12.85
CA ASP A 99 -2.87 1.54 13.93
C ASP A 99 -4.35 1.88 13.63
N VAL A 100 -4.67 2.44 12.45
CA VAL A 100 -6.03 2.90 12.10
C VAL A 100 -7.05 1.76 12.19
N GLN A 101 -6.77 0.63 11.55
CA GLN A 101 -7.73 -0.47 11.46
C GLN A 101 -8.02 -1.08 12.83
N ILE A 102 -6.99 -1.34 13.65
CA ILE A 102 -7.18 -1.95 14.97
C ILE A 102 -7.98 -1.02 15.90
N ARG A 103 -7.72 0.28 15.88
CA ARG A 103 -8.46 1.29 16.67
C ARG A 103 -9.94 1.34 16.29
N LEU A 104 -10.22 1.37 14.98
CA LEU A 104 -11.59 1.30 14.47
C LEU A 104 -12.28 -0.01 14.86
N LEU A 105 -11.61 -1.16 14.74
CA LEU A 105 -12.18 -2.45 15.16
C LEU A 105 -12.52 -2.48 16.65
N LEU A 106 -11.72 -1.83 17.50
CA LEU A 106 -11.94 -1.74 18.94
C LEU A 106 -12.99 -0.72 19.38
N GLY A 107 -13.58 0.04 18.46
CA GLY A 107 -14.68 0.96 18.79
C GLY A 107 -14.31 2.44 18.79
N GLU A 108 -13.06 2.79 18.53
CA GLU A 108 -12.66 4.18 18.48
C GLU A 108 -13.31 4.89 17.28
N SER A 109 -13.87 6.08 17.54
CA SER A 109 -14.34 6.97 16.49
C SER A 109 -13.20 7.87 16.05
N LEU A 110 -12.54 7.51 14.95
CA LEU A 110 -11.52 8.34 14.32
C LEU A 110 -12.19 9.36 13.40
N ASP A 111 -11.88 10.65 13.56
CA ASP A 111 -12.28 11.69 12.63
C ASP A 111 -11.34 11.68 11.41
N LEU A 112 -11.55 10.73 10.51
CA LEU A 112 -10.77 10.57 9.27
C LEU A 112 -11.39 11.40 8.15
N ARG A 113 -11.24 12.72 8.26
CA ARG A 113 -11.71 13.64 7.22
C ARG A 113 -10.93 13.39 5.92
N PRO A 114 -11.52 13.64 4.74
CA PRO A 114 -10.84 13.40 3.45
C PRO A 114 -9.45 14.04 3.34
N ALA A 115 -9.26 15.23 3.93
CA ALA A 115 -7.97 15.92 3.94
C ALA A 115 -6.91 15.23 4.82
N ASP A 116 -7.33 14.61 5.92
CA ASP A 116 -6.42 13.85 6.79
C ASP A 116 -6.00 12.53 6.11
N ILE A 117 -6.95 11.87 5.43
CA ILE A 117 -6.68 10.68 4.62
C ILE A 117 -5.68 10.99 3.49
N ASP A 118 -5.91 12.06 2.70
CA ASP A 118 -5.00 12.45 1.61
C ASP A 118 -3.59 12.77 2.14
N ARG A 119 -3.49 13.51 3.24
CA ARG A 119 -2.20 13.81 3.88
C ARG A 119 -1.48 12.54 4.30
N ASP A 120 -2.16 11.64 4.98
CA ASP A 120 -1.55 10.42 5.52
C ASP A 120 -1.16 9.45 4.39
N ALA A 121 -1.95 9.40 3.32
CA ALA A 121 -1.67 8.65 2.10
C ALA A 121 -0.41 9.16 1.37
N ARG A 122 -0.29 10.49 1.17
CA ARG A 122 0.92 11.11 0.59
C ARG A 122 2.14 10.81 1.45
N ARG A 123 2.01 10.96 2.77
CA ARG A 123 3.08 10.66 3.71
C ARG A 123 3.54 9.20 3.62
N ALA A 124 2.61 8.25 3.48
CA ALA A 124 2.96 6.84 3.31
C ALA A 124 3.73 6.60 2.00
N ALA A 125 3.31 7.20 0.90
CA ALA A 125 4.03 7.13 -0.38
C ALA A 125 5.43 7.76 -0.28
N ASP A 126 5.55 8.91 0.38
CA ASP A 126 6.83 9.59 0.60
C ASP A 126 7.80 8.74 1.41
N GLN A 127 7.31 8.14 2.51
CA GLN A 127 8.09 7.24 3.34
C GLN A 127 8.49 5.96 2.61
N PHE A 128 7.61 5.43 1.76
CA PHE A 128 7.92 4.27 0.93
C PHE A 128 9.04 4.57 -0.06
N PHE A 129 9.02 5.74 -0.72
CA PHE A 129 10.10 6.18 -1.60
C PHE A 129 11.40 6.50 -0.84
N ALA A 130 11.33 6.88 0.42
CA ALA A 130 12.52 7.04 1.24
C ALA A 130 13.17 5.69 1.60
N LEU A 131 12.37 4.61 1.70
CA LEU A 131 12.86 3.27 2.01
C LEU A 131 13.31 2.48 0.78
N TYR A 132 12.57 2.59 -0.32
CA TYR A 132 12.76 1.76 -1.53
C TYR A 132 12.96 2.58 -2.79
N GLY A 133 13.04 3.90 -2.74
CA GLY A 133 13.35 4.68 -3.93
C GLY A 133 14.77 4.38 -4.39
N ALA A 134 14.95 4.00 -5.66
CA ALA A 134 16.29 3.81 -6.20
C ALA A 134 17.06 5.14 -6.17
N ASP A 135 18.32 5.11 -5.75
CA ASP A 135 19.20 6.28 -5.77
C ASP A 135 19.34 6.80 -7.21
N GLU A 136 18.96 8.06 -7.46
CA GLU A 136 19.26 8.72 -8.74
C GLU A 136 20.78 8.83 -9.00
N ASN A 137 21.61 8.60 -7.97
CA ASN A 137 23.03 8.87 -7.95
C ASN A 137 23.91 7.67 -7.54
N ARG A 138 23.36 6.43 -7.53
CA ARG A 138 24.21 5.24 -7.28
C ARG A 138 25.13 5.07 -8.49
N PRO A 139 26.45 5.22 -8.35
CA PRO A 139 27.36 5.05 -9.47
C PRO A 139 27.24 3.61 -9.97
N ILE A 140 27.19 3.44 -11.30
CA ILE A 140 27.32 2.14 -11.94
C ILE A 140 28.66 1.58 -11.46
N VAL A 141 28.62 0.61 -10.55
CA VAL A 141 29.84 -0.06 -10.08
C VAL A 141 30.35 -0.84 -11.29
N ALA A 142 31.61 -0.60 -11.66
CA ALA A 142 32.30 -1.16 -12.82
C ALA A 142 32.59 -2.68 -12.68
N GLY A 143 31.62 -3.46 -12.19
CA GLY A 143 31.70 -4.91 -12.04
C GLY A 143 30.91 -5.71 -13.08
N ASP A 144 30.00 -5.08 -13.83
CA ASP A 144 29.11 -5.77 -14.79
C ASP A 144 29.65 -5.79 -16.24
N ILE A 145 30.95 -5.52 -16.41
CA ILE A 145 31.66 -5.75 -17.67
C ILE A 145 32.71 -6.85 -17.49
N ASN A 146 32.23 -8.10 -17.44
CA ASN A 146 33.02 -9.27 -17.82
C ASN A 146 32.12 -10.40 -18.28
#